data_AF-A0A1V5WQV6-F1
#
_entry.id   AF-A0A1V5WQV6-F1
#
_cell.length_a   1.000
_cell.length_b   1.000
_cell.length_c   1.000
_cell.angle_alpha   90.00
_cell.angle_beta   90.00
_cell.angle_gamma   90.00
#
_symmetry.space_group_name_H-M   'P 1'
#
loop_
_entity.id
_entity.type
_entity.pdbx_description
1 polymer ?
#
loop_
_entity_poly.entity_id
_entity_poly.type
_entity_poly.pdbx_seq_one_letter_code
_entity_poly.pdbx_strand_id
1 'polypeptide(L)'
;MEPVPGGYLSRHLEPEEHESADASNSEDDYGLNHPLFDGVETDYRKEQGFIFEKDGQSIEAQYLPFSRDETDRMLLRLRSARNEVDSPNLVELIEKMIKFYSTGAYNLEKLKIQKDENILDIGGLAESVGASIVFNPDIECEVDSIEPSGRILSSGDIANLSTVVKILHELGHLERSGEESVGARRRYLKRESITESEAEYILRSERDAWAFALTKIKPFLGKDQRGAVLNFIHRHSLSYYSDNIRKQIAPKWRLILPHLLESFSE
;
A
#
# COMPACT_ATOMS: atom_id res chain seq x y z
N MET A 1 7.46 -44.17 0.69
CA MET A 1 6.90 -42.86 1.07
C MET A 1 7.50 -41.87 0.10
N GLU A 2 6.68 -41.34 -0.82
CA GLU A 2 7.12 -40.24 -1.67
C GLU A 2 7.32 -38.98 -0.80
N PRO A 3 8.34 -38.15 -1.05
CA PRO A 3 8.49 -36.89 -0.35
C PRO A 3 7.29 -36.00 -0.67
N VAL A 4 6.64 -35.48 0.37
CA VAL A 4 5.60 -34.47 0.25
C VAL A 4 6.18 -33.31 -0.57
N PRO A 5 5.52 -32.85 -1.65
CA PRO A 5 6.01 -31.71 -2.41
C PRO A 5 6.16 -30.53 -1.46
N GLY A 6 7.38 -29.99 -1.36
CA GLY A 6 7.65 -28.81 -0.55
C GLY A 6 6.65 -27.70 -0.87
N GLY A 7 6.14 -27.06 0.18
CA GLY A 7 5.19 -25.95 0.10
C GLY A 7 5.71 -24.78 -0.74
N TYR A 8 4.88 -23.77 -0.94
CA TYR A 8 5.17 -22.62 -1.80
C TYR A 8 6.53 -21.96 -1.46
N LEU A 9 6.86 -21.87 -0.16
CA LEU A 9 8.16 -21.41 0.32
C LEU A 9 9.30 -22.29 -0.21
N SER A 10 9.21 -23.61 -0.12
CA SER A 10 10.26 -24.55 -0.56
C SER A 10 10.65 -24.39 -2.03
N ARG A 11 9.73 -23.97 -2.90
CA ARG A 11 9.97 -23.76 -4.34
C ARG A 11 10.50 -22.37 -4.68
N HIS A 12 10.43 -21.42 -3.76
CA HIS A 12 10.81 -20.01 -3.97
C HIS A 12 11.84 -19.54 -2.91
N LEU A 13 12.51 -20.52 -2.28
CA LEU A 13 13.57 -20.37 -1.28
C LEU A 13 14.98 -20.49 -1.88
N GLU A 14 15.11 -20.73 -3.19
CA GLU A 14 16.39 -20.54 -3.85
C GLU A 14 16.65 -19.03 -3.98
N PRO A 15 17.79 -18.52 -3.50
CA PRO A 15 18.15 -17.14 -3.70
C PRO A 15 18.38 -16.95 -5.20
N GLU A 16 17.45 -16.29 -5.89
CA GLU A 16 17.84 -15.62 -7.12
C GLU A 16 18.81 -14.49 -6.70
N GLU A 17 19.99 -14.46 -7.32
CA GLU A 17 20.90 -13.32 -7.26
C GLU A 17 20.19 -12.12 -7.90
N HIS A 18 19.29 -11.48 -7.16
CA HIS A 18 18.87 -10.13 -7.46
C HIS A 18 19.93 -9.23 -6.87
N GLU A 19 20.70 -8.57 -7.74
CA GLU A 19 21.42 -7.36 -7.39
C GLU A 19 20.52 -6.54 -6.49
N SER A 20 21.03 -6.18 -5.32
CA SER A 20 20.30 -5.42 -4.31
C SER A 20 19.70 -4.19 -4.97
N ALA A 21 18.42 -4.27 -5.32
CA ALA A 21 17.68 -3.11 -5.76
C ALA A 21 17.67 -2.18 -4.55
N ASP A 22 18.45 -1.10 -4.64
CA ASP A 22 18.43 -0.03 -3.67
C ASP A 22 16.95 0.31 -3.40
N ALA A 23 16.55 0.28 -2.14
CA ALA A 23 15.20 0.62 -1.69
C ALA A 23 14.87 2.11 -1.86
N SER A 24 15.57 2.80 -2.78
CA SER A 24 15.44 4.21 -3.13
C SER A 24 14.80 4.44 -4.49
N ASN A 25 14.44 3.38 -5.23
CA ASN A 25 13.73 3.56 -6.50
C ASN A 25 12.39 4.23 -6.23
N SER A 26 12.29 5.52 -6.57
CA SER A 26 11.11 6.33 -6.34
C SER A 26 9.97 5.87 -7.25
N GLU A 27 8.73 6.22 -6.91
CA GLU A 27 7.55 5.95 -7.76
C GLU A 27 7.70 6.51 -9.19
N ASP A 28 8.57 7.52 -9.35
CA ASP A 28 8.98 8.10 -10.63
C ASP A 28 9.72 7.11 -11.54
N ASP A 29 10.53 6.21 -10.99
CA ASP A 29 11.31 5.23 -11.77
C ASP A 29 10.42 4.22 -12.51
N TYR A 30 9.14 4.15 -12.14
CA TYR A 30 8.16 3.24 -12.72
C TYR A 30 7.11 3.92 -13.61
N GLY A 31 7.18 5.25 -13.75
CA GLY A 31 6.21 6.02 -14.53
C GLY A 31 4.78 5.95 -13.97
N LEU A 32 4.64 5.82 -12.65
CA LEU A 32 3.31 5.74 -12.00
C LEU A 32 2.82 7.04 -11.39
N ASN A 33 3.71 8.04 -11.26
CA ASN A 33 3.34 9.43 -11.03
C ASN A 33 2.71 10.08 -12.27
N HIS A 34 2.41 9.29 -13.30
CA HIS A 34 1.53 9.72 -14.37
C HIS A 34 0.07 9.75 -13.89
N PRO A 35 -0.66 10.82 -14.22
CA PRO A 35 -2.10 10.84 -14.07
C PRO A 35 -2.71 9.59 -14.68
N LEU A 36 -3.79 9.08 -14.07
CA LEU A 36 -4.60 8.03 -14.68
C LEU A 36 -5.08 8.47 -16.08
N PHE A 37 -5.31 9.79 -16.24
CA PHE A 37 -5.68 10.46 -17.48
C PHE A 37 -4.83 11.72 -17.71
N ASP A 38 -4.21 11.83 -18.89
CA ASP A 38 -3.38 12.98 -19.25
C ASP A 38 -4.16 14.30 -19.23
N GLY A 39 -3.67 15.27 -18.44
CA GLY A 39 -4.19 16.64 -18.37
C GLY A 39 -5.19 16.89 -17.23
N VAL A 40 -5.31 15.96 -16.28
CA VAL A 40 -6.03 16.22 -15.03
C VAL A 40 -5.18 17.14 -14.15
N GLU A 41 -5.63 18.38 -13.97
CA GLU A 41 -5.11 19.31 -12.97
C GLU A 41 -6.16 19.45 -11.86
N THR A 42 -5.75 19.21 -10.61
CA THR A 42 -6.64 19.21 -9.44
C THR A 42 -6.20 20.30 -8.45
N ASP A 43 -7.13 21.16 -8.03
CA ASP A 43 -6.92 22.10 -6.92
C ASP A 43 -7.86 21.75 -5.76
N TYR A 44 -7.43 20.75 -4.97
CA TYR A 44 -8.16 20.21 -3.82
C TYR A 44 -8.55 21.25 -2.76
N ARG A 45 -7.88 22.42 -2.75
CA ARG A 45 -8.14 23.48 -1.77
C ARG A 45 -9.28 24.40 -2.19
N LYS A 46 -9.64 24.42 -3.47
CA LYS A 46 -10.67 25.31 -4.02
C LYS A 46 -11.97 24.60 -4.35
N GLU A 47 -11.91 23.30 -4.59
CA GLU A 47 -13.05 22.50 -5.08
C GLU A 47 -13.41 21.40 -4.07
N GLN A 48 -14.68 20.99 -4.02
CA GLN A 48 -15.14 19.86 -3.18
C GLN A 48 -15.34 18.58 -4.01
N GLY A 49 -14.64 18.50 -5.13
CA GLY A 49 -14.81 17.47 -6.15
C GLY A 49 -14.50 18.02 -7.53
N PHE A 50 -14.22 17.10 -8.45
CA PHE A 50 -13.99 17.41 -9.85
C PHE A 50 -14.60 16.32 -10.73
N ILE A 51 -14.90 16.70 -11.97
CA ILE A 51 -15.23 15.77 -13.04
C ILE A 51 -14.31 16.11 -14.20
N PHE A 52 -13.54 15.13 -14.64
CA PHE A 52 -12.72 15.24 -15.84
C PHE A 52 -13.17 14.17 -16.85
N GLU A 53 -13.37 14.59 -18.10
CA GLU A 53 -13.77 13.71 -19.19
C GLU A 53 -12.87 13.97 -20.41
N LYS A 54 -12.32 12.91 -20.98
CA LYS A 54 -11.48 12.97 -22.19
C LYS A 54 -11.48 11.62 -22.91
N ASP A 55 -11.63 11.64 -24.23
CA ASP A 55 -11.49 10.46 -25.09
C ASP A 55 -12.29 9.21 -24.63
N GLY A 56 -13.54 9.41 -24.18
CA GLY A 56 -14.43 8.33 -23.72
C GLY A 56 -14.06 7.77 -22.34
N GLN A 57 -13.18 8.45 -21.61
CA GLN A 57 -12.78 8.15 -20.24
C GLN A 57 -13.19 9.29 -19.33
N SER A 58 -13.55 8.97 -18.08
CA SER A 58 -13.80 9.99 -17.07
C SER A 58 -13.33 9.56 -15.69
N ILE A 59 -12.98 10.58 -14.89
CA ILE A 59 -12.80 10.48 -13.44
C ILE A 59 -13.72 11.50 -12.79
N GLU A 60 -14.46 11.03 -11.80
CA GLU A 60 -15.30 11.86 -10.96
C GLU A 60 -14.90 11.62 -9.51
N ALA A 61 -14.55 12.69 -8.81
CA ALA A 61 -14.23 12.65 -7.40
C ALA A 61 -15.09 13.65 -6.64
N GLN A 62 -15.50 13.28 -5.43
CA GLN A 62 -16.10 14.18 -4.44
C GLN A 62 -15.40 13.96 -3.11
N TYR A 63 -15.03 15.05 -2.47
CA TYR A 63 -14.28 15.00 -1.22
C TYR A 63 -14.60 16.20 -0.34
N LEU A 64 -14.47 15.98 0.96
CA LEU A 64 -14.69 17.00 1.97
C LEU A 64 -13.41 17.20 2.79
N PRO A 65 -13.02 18.44 3.07
CA PRO A 65 -11.93 18.69 4.00
C PRO A 65 -12.19 17.98 5.34
N PHE A 66 -11.17 17.34 5.88
CA PHE A 66 -11.25 16.73 7.20
C PHE A 66 -11.58 17.82 8.23
N SER A 67 -12.61 17.60 9.04
CA SER A 67 -13.11 18.66 9.91
C SER A 67 -12.06 19.05 10.94
N ARG A 68 -11.99 20.34 11.30
CA ARG A 68 -10.99 20.82 12.28
C ARG A 68 -11.06 20.04 13.60
N ASP A 69 -12.26 19.75 14.08
CA ASP A 69 -12.47 18.99 15.30
C ASP A 69 -11.98 17.53 15.17
N GLU A 70 -12.12 16.91 14.01
CA GLU A 70 -11.56 15.56 13.77
C GLU A 70 -10.04 15.60 13.64
N THR A 71 -9.50 16.57 12.92
CA THR A 71 -8.05 16.80 12.82
C THR A 71 -7.43 16.97 14.20
N ASP A 72 -7.98 17.86 15.03
CA ASP A 72 -7.47 18.13 16.38
C ASP A 72 -7.55 16.88 17.26
N ARG A 73 -8.65 16.11 17.17
CA ARG A 73 -8.79 14.83 17.88
C ARG A 73 -7.77 13.79 17.42
N MET A 74 -7.51 13.66 16.12
CA MET A 74 -6.54 12.70 15.59
C MET A 74 -5.12 13.09 15.96
N LEU A 75 -4.76 14.37 15.81
CA LEU A 75 -3.45 14.88 16.22
C LEU A 75 -3.20 14.68 17.71
N LEU A 76 -4.20 14.90 18.57
CA LEU A 76 -4.08 14.65 20.01
C LEU A 76 -3.80 13.17 20.30
N ARG A 77 -4.54 12.25 19.65
CA ARG A 77 -4.35 10.80 19.81
C ARG A 77 -2.97 10.36 19.34
N LEU A 78 -2.55 10.80 18.15
CA LEU A 78 -1.25 10.44 17.57
C LEU A 78 -0.08 10.97 18.41
N ARG A 79 -0.16 12.22 18.88
CA ARG A 79 0.86 12.80 19.78
C ARG A 79 0.93 12.08 21.11
N SER A 80 -0.21 11.63 21.64
CA SER A 80 -0.26 10.82 22.86
C SER A 80 0.40 9.46 22.61
N ALA A 81 0.01 8.75 21.55
CA ALA A 81 0.59 7.46 21.17
C ALA A 81 2.10 7.55 20.91
N ARG A 82 2.57 8.64 20.28
CA ARG A 82 4.00 8.89 20.06
C ARG A 82 4.79 8.86 21.37
N ASN A 83 4.24 9.43 22.44
CA ASN A 83 4.93 9.50 23.74
C ASN A 83 4.92 8.15 24.50
N GLU A 84 4.14 7.18 24.05
CA GLU A 84 4.00 5.85 24.66
C GLU A 84 4.80 4.77 23.93
N VAL A 85 5.45 5.12 22.81
CA VAL A 85 6.10 4.15 21.92
C VAL A 85 7.58 4.47 21.77
N ASP A 86 8.43 3.51 22.12
CA ASP A 86 9.90 3.62 22.01
C ASP A 86 10.46 3.01 20.71
N SER A 87 9.64 2.29 19.94
CA SER A 87 10.08 1.64 18.69
C SER A 87 10.33 2.68 17.60
N PRO A 88 11.57 2.82 17.07
CA PRO A 88 11.90 3.85 16.08
C PRO A 88 11.00 3.83 14.84
N ASN A 89 10.63 2.65 14.34
CA ASN A 89 9.78 2.52 13.16
C ASN A 89 8.34 2.99 13.43
N LEU A 90 7.82 2.71 14.63
CA LEU A 90 6.48 3.16 15.00
C LEU A 90 6.47 4.66 15.28
N VAL A 91 7.55 5.21 15.84
CA VAL A 91 7.73 6.65 15.99
C VAL A 91 7.72 7.32 14.62
N GLU A 92 8.50 6.81 13.65
CA GLU A 92 8.53 7.33 12.29
C GLU A 92 7.15 7.26 11.61
N LEU A 93 6.44 6.14 11.73
CA LEU A 93 5.08 6.00 11.19
C LEU A 93 4.12 7.00 11.83
N ILE A 94 4.14 7.16 13.15
CA ILE A 94 3.28 8.11 13.86
C ILE A 94 3.62 9.55 13.44
N GLU A 95 4.89 9.89 13.25
CA GLU A 95 5.32 11.20 12.78
C GLU A 95 4.83 11.47 11.34
N LYS A 96 4.88 10.48 10.45
CA LYS A 96 4.28 10.57 9.11
C LYS A 96 2.77 10.78 9.18
N MET A 97 2.06 10.05 10.04
CA MET A 97 0.61 10.25 10.25
C MET A 97 0.29 11.64 10.83
N ILE A 98 1.09 12.14 11.78
CA ILE A 98 0.93 13.51 12.31
C ILE A 98 1.07 14.52 11.19
N LYS A 99 2.11 14.36 10.34
CA LYS A 99 2.33 15.22 9.18
C LYS A 99 1.11 15.16 8.25
N PHE A 100 0.64 13.95 7.91
CA PHE A 100 -0.53 13.69 7.07
C PHE A 100 -1.79 14.45 7.53
N TYR A 101 -2.14 14.38 8.81
CA TYR A 101 -3.33 15.11 9.29
C TYR A 101 -3.08 16.62 9.42
N SER A 102 -1.85 17.05 9.69
CA SER A 102 -1.52 18.46 9.92
C SER A 102 -1.44 19.31 8.66
N THR A 103 -1.16 18.72 7.49
CA THR A 103 -0.99 19.47 6.23
C THR A 103 -2.27 19.61 5.41
N GLY A 104 -3.36 18.96 5.82
CA GLY A 104 -4.67 19.04 5.16
C GLY A 104 -5.08 17.72 4.55
N ALA A 105 -5.83 16.93 5.33
CA ALA A 105 -6.44 15.69 4.87
C ALA A 105 -7.87 15.94 4.37
N TYR A 106 -8.37 15.03 3.53
CA TYR A 106 -9.70 15.05 2.96
C TYR A 106 -10.36 13.69 3.10
N ASN A 107 -11.65 13.66 3.43
CA ASN A 107 -12.48 12.47 3.32
C ASN A 107 -12.92 12.32 1.86
N LEU A 108 -12.65 11.16 1.27
CA LEU A 108 -13.11 10.82 -0.08
C LEU A 108 -14.52 10.22 0.01
N GLU A 109 -15.50 10.98 -0.45
CA GLU A 109 -16.91 10.57 -0.46
C GLU A 109 -17.25 9.79 -1.73
N LYS A 110 -16.61 10.14 -2.84
CA LYS A 110 -16.86 9.54 -4.15
C LYS A 110 -15.57 9.51 -4.94
N LEU A 111 -15.31 8.38 -5.58
CA LEU A 111 -14.31 8.26 -6.63
C LEU A 111 -14.80 7.24 -7.65
N LYS A 112 -15.11 7.71 -8.85
CA LYS A 112 -15.58 6.90 -9.97
C LYS A 112 -14.64 7.08 -11.14
N ILE A 113 -14.25 5.96 -11.72
CA ILE A 113 -13.44 5.91 -12.94
C ILE A 113 -14.30 5.21 -13.98
N GLN A 114 -14.45 5.82 -15.15
CA GLN A 114 -15.18 5.24 -16.26
C GLN A 114 -14.28 5.18 -17.50
N LYS A 115 -14.40 4.09 -18.25
CA LYS A 115 -13.80 3.91 -19.56
C LYS A 115 -14.68 3.01 -20.41
N ASP A 116 -15.15 3.53 -21.52
CA ASP A 116 -16.15 2.85 -22.36
C ASP A 116 -17.39 2.47 -21.52
N GLU A 117 -17.77 1.20 -21.50
CA GLU A 117 -18.88 0.64 -20.71
C GLU A 117 -18.48 0.24 -19.28
N ASN A 118 -17.19 0.30 -18.93
CA ASN A 118 -16.71 -0.12 -17.62
C ASN A 118 -16.78 1.05 -16.63
N ILE A 119 -17.30 0.78 -15.42
CA ILE A 119 -17.36 1.73 -14.31
C ILE A 119 -16.73 1.09 -13.08
N LEU A 120 -15.80 1.79 -12.46
CA LEU A 120 -15.20 1.44 -11.18
C LEU A 120 -15.60 2.50 -10.15
N ASP A 121 -16.49 2.11 -9.23
CA ASP A 121 -16.95 2.93 -8.11
C ASP A 121 -16.15 2.59 -6.85
N ILE A 122 -15.04 3.30 -6.62
CA ILE A 122 -14.13 3.06 -5.49
C ILE A 122 -14.78 3.46 -4.17
N GLY A 123 -15.54 4.56 -4.16
CA GLY A 123 -16.30 4.99 -2.98
C GLY A 123 -17.31 3.93 -2.54
N GLY A 124 -18.11 3.41 -3.50
CA GLY A 124 -19.06 2.33 -3.22
C GLY A 124 -18.39 1.02 -2.79
N LEU A 125 -17.20 0.71 -3.33
CA LEU A 125 -16.42 -0.45 -2.86
C LEU A 125 -15.96 -0.27 -1.41
N ALA A 126 -15.47 0.91 -1.02
CA ALA A 126 -15.06 1.18 0.35
C ALA A 126 -16.22 1.06 1.33
N GLU A 127 -17.38 1.64 1.00
CA GLU A 127 -18.59 1.52 1.81
C GLU A 127 -19.01 0.05 2.00
N SER A 128 -18.92 -0.77 0.94
CA SER A 128 -19.33 -2.19 0.99
C SER A 128 -18.50 -3.05 1.94
N VAL A 129 -17.27 -2.63 2.25
CA VAL A 129 -16.37 -3.29 3.23
C VAL A 129 -16.30 -2.55 4.56
N GLY A 130 -17.18 -1.56 4.78
CA GLY A 130 -17.21 -0.76 6.02
C GLY A 130 -16.01 0.16 6.20
N ALA A 131 -15.38 0.57 5.10
CA ALA A 131 -14.20 1.43 5.10
C ALA A 131 -14.54 2.88 4.72
N SER A 132 -13.70 3.80 5.18
CA SER A 132 -13.67 5.18 4.68
C SER A 132 -12.26 5.50 4.16
N ILE A 133 -12.16 6.28 3.08
CA ILE A 133 -10.87 6.67 2.53
C ILE A 133 -10.56 8.12 2.93
N VAL A 134 -9.38 8.32 3.49
CA VAL A 134 -8.83 9.65 3.82
C VAL A 134 -7.56 9.83 3.00
N PHE A 135 -7.47 10.93 2.26
CA PHE A 135 -6.30 11.20 1.44
C PHE A 135 -5.68 12.57 1.73
N ASN A 136 -4.40 12.70 1.41
CA ASN A 136 -3.69 13.96 1.46
C ASN A 136 -2.82 14.11 0.20
N PRO A 137 -3.18 15.01 -0.74
CA PRO A 137 -2.45 15.18 -1.98
C PRO A 137 -1.15 15.97 -1.81
N ASP A 138 -1.01 16.73 -0.72
CA ASP A 138 0.12 17.63 -0.46
C ASP A 138 1.28 16.93 0.25
N ILE A 139 1.22 15.61 0.42
CA ILE A 139 2.22 14.84 1.16
C ILE A 139 2.84 13.73 0.32
N GLU A 140 4.16 13.79 0.17
CA GLU A 140 4.97 12.78 -0.52
C GLU A 140 5.42 11.65 0.41
N CYS A 141 4.97 11.60 1.67
CA CYS A 141 5.32 10.50 2.55
C CYS A 141 4.31 9.36 2.38
N GLU A 142 4.81 8.16 2.09
CA GLU A 142 3.99 6.95 2.05
C GLU A 142 3.34 6.70 3.42
N VAL A 143 2.04 6.99 3.51
CA VAL A 143 1.17 6.61 4.63
C VAL A 143 0.02 5.76 4.12
N ASP A 144 0.32 4.90 3.13
CA ASP A 144 -0.68 4.00 2.56
C ASP A 144 -0.91 2.83 3.53
N SER A 145 -2.00 2.89 4.29
CA SER A 145 -2.29 1.90 5.33
C SER A 145 -3.75 1.91 5.76
N ILE A 146 -4.19 0.78 6.32
CA ILE A 146 -5.47 0.67 7.03
C ILE A 146 -5.30 0.98 8.52
N GLU A 147 -5.97 2.03 9.00
CA GLU A 147 -6.13 2.28 10.43
C GLU A 147 -7.03 1.19 11.06
N PRO A 148 -6.83 0.85 12.35
CA PRO A 148 -7.69 -0.09 13.07
C PRO A 148 -9.19 0.25 13.05
N SER A 149 -9.54 1.52 12.78
CA SER A 149 -10.92 1.98 12.60
C SER A 149 -11.52 1.67 11.22
N GLY A 150 -10.80 0.96 10.35
CA GLY A 150 -11.22 0.68 8.97
C GLY A 150 -10.99 1.86 8.02
N ARG A 151 -10.16 2.84 8.38
CA ARG A 151 -9.84 3.95 7.49
C ARG A 151 -8.65 3.60 6.62
N ILE A 152 -8.78 3.82 5.31
CA ILE A 152 -7.66 3.74 4.38
C ILE A 152 -7.05 5.13 4.31
N LEU A 153 -5.81 5.26 4.73
CA LEU A 153 -5.01 6.46 4.53
C LEU A 153 -4.30 6.33 3.18
N SER A 154 -4.30 7.39 2.38
CA SER A 154 -3.53 7.41 1.15
C SER A 154 -2.86 8.76 0.90
N SER A 155 -1.56 8.70 0.64
CA SER A 155 -0.76 9.86 0.22
C SER A 155 -0.79 10.01 -1.29
N GLY A 156 -0.88 11.26 -1.76
CA GLY A 156 -0.80 11.60 -3.17
C GLY A 156 -2.14 11.95 -3.82
N ASP A 157 -2.05 12.29 -5.09
CA ASP A 157 -3.18 12.73 -5.90
C ASP A 157 -4.09 11.56 -6.27
N ILE A 158 -5.38 11.62 -5.91
CA ILE A 158 -6.37 10.57 -6.25
C ILE A 158 -6.65 10.44 -7.74
N ALA A 159 -6.17 11.37 -8.57
CA ALA A 159 -6.14 11.26 -10.02
C ALA A 159 -4.92 10.48 -10.54
N ASN A 160 -3.91 10.21 -9.69
CA ASN A 160 -2.74 9.42 -10.08
C ASN A 160 -3.02 7.92 -10.01
N LEU A 161 -2.42 7.20 -10.96
CA LEU A 161 -2.58 5.76 -11.06
C LEU A 161 -2.00 5.02 -9.85
N SER A 162 -0.84 5.45 -9.32
CA SER A 162 -0.25 4.86 -8.11
C SER A 162 -1.20 4.93 -6.91
N THR A 163 -1.76 6.11 -6.63
CA THR A 163 -2.69 6.35 -5.52
C THR A 163 -3.95 5.49 -5.65
N VAL A 164 -4.57 5.44 -6.84
CA VAL A 164 -5.75 4.59 -7.08
C VAL A 164 -5.41 3.11 -6.85
N VAL A 165 -4.28 2.64 -7.37
CA VAL A 165 -3.84 1.25 -7.22
C VAL A 165 -3.56 0.89 -5.76
N LYS A 166 -2.95 1.80 -4.99
CA LYS A 166 -2.71 1.66 -3.54
C LYS A 166 -4.02 1.62 -2.74
N ILE A 167 -4.98 2.49 -3.03
CA ILE A 167 -6.32 2.44 -2.41
C ILE A 167 -7.01 1.10 -2.67
N LEU A 168 -6.99 0.63 -3.93
CA LEU A 168 -7.57 -0.66 -4.28
C LEU A 168 -6.86 -1.83 -3.59
N HIS A 169 -5.55 -1.73 -3.36
CA HIS A 169 -4.79 -2.72 -2.61
C HIS A 169 -5.29 -2.82 -1.16
N GLU A 170 -5.42 -1.69 -0.45
CA GLU A 170 -5.96 -1.68 0.90
C GLU A 170 -7.42 -2.17 0.96
N LEU A 171 -8.25 -1.82 -0.03
CA LEU A 171 -9.59 -2.41 -0.15
C LEU A 171 -9.56 -3.93 -0.32
N GLY A 172 -8.58 -4.46 -1.04
CA GLY A 172 -8.37 -5.90 -1.19
C GLY A 172 -8.04 -6.61 0.13
N HIS A 173 -7.32 -5.95 1.04
CA HIS A 173 -7.10 -6.48 2.40
C HIS A 173 -8.39 -6.58 3.20
N LEU A 174 -9.27 -5.57 3.09
CA LEU A 174 -10.54 -5.53 3.82
C LEU A 174 -11.59 -6.49 3.26
N GLU A 175 -11.63 -6.67 1.93
CA GLU A 175 -12.55 -7.62 1.28
C GLU A 175 -12.29 -9.08 1.70
N ARG A 176 -11.04 -9.39 2.08
CA ARG A 176 -10.58 -10.76 2.37
C ARG A 176 -10.21 -11.01 3.82
N SER A 177 -10.37 -10.02 4.71
CA SER A 177 -9.96 -10.18 6.10
C SER A 177 -10.90 -11.13 6.86
N GLY A 178 -10.37 -12.30 7.25
CA GLY A 178 -10.88 -13.10 8.36
C GLY A 178 -10.15 -12.76 9.66
N GLU A 179 -10.74 -13.10 10.82
CA GLU A 179 -10.24 -12.72 12.17
C GLU A 179 -8.78 -13.16 12.47
N GLU A 180 -8.24 -14.16 11.76
CA GLU A 180 -6.84 -14.60 11.91
C GLU A 180 -5.79 -13.55 11.47
N SER A 181 -6.18 -12.48 10.75
CA SER A 181 -5.26 -11.55 10.10
C SER A 181 -4.53 -10.58 11.04
N VAL A 182 -5.16 -10.18 12.15
CA VAL A 182 -4.73 -9.00 12.91
C VAL A 182 -3.49 -9.28 13.76
N GLY A 183 -3.36 -10.50 14.30
CA GLY A 183 -2.26 -10.88 15.18
C GLY A 183 -0.92 -11.03 14.47
N ALA A 184 -0.90 -11.72 13.32
CA ALA A 184 0.31 -11.98 12.54
C ALA A 184 0.85 -10.69 11.90
N ARG A 185 -0.03 -9.87 11.29
CA ARG A 185 0.36 -8.61 10.64
C ARG A 185 0.95 -7.63 11.66
N ARG A 186 0.39 -7.55 12.88
CA ARG A 186 0.93 -6.71 13.96
C ARG A 186 2.34 -7.12 14.39
N ARG A 187 2.62 -8.42 14.51
CA ARG A 187 3.97 -8.90 14.86
C ARG A 187 4.99 -8.61 13.77
N TYR A 188 4.61 -8.81 12.51
CA TYR A 188 5.44 -8.45 11.36
C TYR A 188 5.81 -6.96 11.33
N LEU A 189 4.82 -6.07 11.53
CA LEU A 189 5.05 -4.62 11.59
C LEU A 189 5.96 -4.22 12.77
N LYS A 190 5.92 -4.96 13.87
CA LYS A 190 6.83 -4.78 15.01
C LYS A 190 8.20 -5.42 14.83
N ARG A 191 8.44 -6.10 13.69
CA ARG A 191 9.63 -6.94 13.44
C ARG A 191 9.89 -7.97 14.54
N GLU A 192 8.83 -8.44 15.17
CA GLU A 192 8.90 -9.58 16.08
C GLU A 192 9.11 -10.85 15.24
N SER A 193 9.68 -11.89 15.82
CA SER A 193 9.82 -13.17 15.12
C SER A 193 8.43 -13.73 14.77
N ILE A 194 8.20 -13.96 13.49
CA ILE A 194 6.99 -14.60 12.98
C ILE A 194 7.25 -16.06 12.65
N THR A 195 6.22 -16.90 12.75
CA THR A 195 6.32 -18.30 12.33
C THR A 195 6.29 -18.42 10.80
N GLU A 196 6.67 -19.58 10.27
CA GLU A 196 6.56 -19.87 8.84
C GLU A 196 5.10 -19.81 8.35
N SER A 197 4.15 -20.29 9.16
CA SER A 197 2.72 -20.21 8.85
C SER A 197 2.20 -18.76 8.83
N GLU A 198 2.72 -17.90 9.71
CA GLU A 198 2.39 -16.47 9.73
C GLU A 198 2.99 -15.75 8.52
N ALA A 199 4.23 -16.08 8.17
CA ALA A 199 4.89 -15.58 6.96
C ALA A 199 4.12 -15.95 5.69
N GLU A 200 3.73 -17.23 5.54
CA GLU A 200 2.94 -17.70 4.39
C GLU A 200 1.57 -17.02 4.34
N TYR A 201 0.93 -16.83 5.50
CA TYR A 201 -0.33 -16.10 5.60
C TYR A 201 -0.18 -14.65 5.11
N ILE A 202 0.82 -13.92 5.61
CA ILE A 202 1.06 -12.51 5.24
C ILE A 202 1.32 -12.41 3.74
N LEU A 203 2.21 -13.24 3.19
CA LEU A 203 2.53 -13.23 1.75
C LEU A 203 1.31 -13.52 0.89
N ARG A 204 0.48 -14.49 1.30
CA ARG A 204 -0.76 -14.79 0.59
C ARG A 204 -1.73 -13.61 0.65
N SER A 205 -1.91 -13.00 1.82
CA SER A 205 -2.78 -11.83 2.00
C SER A 205 -2.36 -10.67 1.11
N GLU A 206 -1.07 -10.32 1.10
CA GLU A 206 -0.53 -9.24 0.26
C GLU A 206 -0.75 -9.54 -1.23
N ARG A 207 -0.39 -10.75 -1.68
CA ARG A 207 -0.60 -11.16 -3.08
C ARG A 207 -2.06 -11.09 -3.50
N ASP A 208 -2.95 -11.53 -2.63
CA ASP A 208 -4.38 -11.56 -2.88
C ASP A 208 -4.97 -10.13 -2.97
N ALA A 209 -4.51 -9.22 -2.11
CA ALA A 209 -4.86 -7.81 -2.15
C ALA A 209 -4.36 -7.12 -3.44
N TRP A 210 -3.13 -7.41 -3.87
CA TRP A 210 -2.62 -6.90 -5.16
C TRP A 210 -3.33 -7.47 -6.38
N ALA A 211 -3.67 -8.76 -6.34
CA ALA A 211 -4.45 -9.39 -7.41
C ALA A 211 -5.85 -8.76 -7.51
N PHE A 212 -6.46 -8.42 -6.36
CA PHE A 212 -7.70 -7.66 -6.32
C PHE A 212 -7.52 -6.28 -6.99
N ALA A 213 -6.50 -5.51 -6.59
CA ALA A 213 -6.24 -4.18 -7.16
C ALA A 213 -6.05 -4.22 -8.68
N LEU A 214 -5.21 -5.15 -9.16
CA LEU A 214 -4.98 -5.35 -10.60
C LEU A 214 -6.26 -5.71 -11.34
N THR A 215 -7.08 -6.59 -10.76
CA THR A 215 -8.33 -7.04 -11.39
C THR A 215 -9.31 -5.88 -11.56
N LYS A 216 -9.40 -4.99 -10.57
CA LYS A 216 -10.28 -3.83 -10.59
C LYS A 216 -9.82 -2.76 -11.57
N ILE A 217 -8.52 -2.47 -11.62
CA ILE A 217 -8.01 -1.34 -12.43
C ILE A 217 -7.75 -1.71 -13.89
N LYS A 218 -7.44 -2.98 -14.21
CA LYS A 218 -7.05 -3.44 -15.56
C LYS A 218 -7.99 -3.02 -16.70
N PRO A 219 -9.33 -2.98 -16.56
CA PRO A 219 -10.23 -2.52 -17.62
C PRO A 219 -10.00 -1.05 -18.02
N PHE A 220 -9.46 -0.23 -17.11
CA PHE A 220 -9.27 1.20 -17.30
C PHE A 220 -7.91 1.54 -17.90
N LEU A 221 -6.93 0.64 -17.83
CA LEU A 221 -5.56 0.87 -18.28
C LEU A 221 -5.39 0.78 -19.80
N GLY A 222 -4.61 1.70 -20.37
CA GLY A 222 -4.00 1.56 -21.69
C GLY A 222 -2.93 0.47 -21.75
N LYS A 223 -2.46 0.12 -22.95
CA LYS A 223 -1.47 -0.96 -23.14
C LYS A 223 -0.16 -0.69 -22.37
N ASP A 224 0.33 0.54 -22.40
CA ASP A 224 1.60 0.92 -21.76
C ASP A 224 1.46 1.01 -20.23
N GLN A 225 0.33 1.55 -19.75
CA GLN A 225 0.01 1.62 -18.31
C GLN A 225 -0.09 0.24 -17.65
N ARG A 226 -0.54 -0.80 -18.38
CA ARG A 226 -0.60 -2.18 -17.84
C ARG A 226 0.79 -2.69 -17.46
N GLY A 227 1.81 -2.41 -18.27
CA GLY A 227 3.19 -2.81 -17.99
C GLY A 227 3.73 -2.12 -16.74
N ALA A 228 3.50 -0.82 -16.61
CA ALA A 228 3.89 -0.03 -15.45
C ALA A 228 3.25 -0.56 -14.15
N VAL A 229 1.93 -0.79 -14.15
CA VAL A 229 1.21 -1.31 -12.97
C VAL A 229 1.70 -2.71 -12.59
N LEU A 230 1.93 -3.59 -13.56
CA LEU A 230 2.47 -4.93 -13.28
C LEU A 230 3.87 -4.86 -12.65
N ASN A 231 4.74 -4.01 -13.21
CA ASN A 231 6.10 -3.83 -12.69
C ASN A 231 6.09 -3.26 -11.27
N PHE A 232 5.23 -2.29 -11.00
CA PHE A 232 5.03 -1.75 -9.66
C PHE A 232 4.59 -2.80 -8.67
N ILE A 233 3.49 -3.51 -8.95
CA ILE A 233 2.96 -4.55 -8.07
C ILE A 233 4.05 -5.59 -7.78
N HIS A 234 4.76 -6.03 -8.81
CA HIS A 234 5.81 -7.04 -8.69
C HIS A 234 6.96 -6.58 -7.79
N ARG A 235 7.54 -5.40 -8.07
CA ARG A 235 8.73 -4.91 -7.37
C ARG A 235 8.43 -4.33 -5.99
N HIS A 236 7.46 -3.42 -5.90
CA HIS A 236 7.14 -2.73 -4.65
C HIS A 236 6.56 -3.68 -3.60
N SER A 237 5.89 -4.74 -4.04
CA SER A 237 4.94 -5.40 -3.15
C SER A 237 5.09 -6.90 -3.02
N LEU A 238 5.62 -7.60 -4.01
CA LEU A 238 5.88 -9.04 -3.90
C LEU A 238 7.33 -9.33 -3.55
N SER A 239 8.29 -8.69 -4.23
CA SER A 239 9.71 -8.87 -3.93
C SER A 239 10.08 -8.28 -2.56
N TYR A 240 9.72 -7.02 -2.29
CA TYR A 240 10.07 -6.36 -1.02
C TYR A 240 9.50 -7.04 0.22
N TYR A 241 8.20 -7.40 0.20
CA TYR A 241 7.58 -8.12 1.31
C TYR A 241 8.18 -9.52 1.50
N SER A 242 8.43 -10.23 0.40
CA SER A 242 9.09 -11.55 0.44
C SER A 242 10.48 -11.45 1.06
N ASP A 243 11.31 -10.50 0.64
CA ASP A 243 12.66 -10.33 1.17
C ASP A 243 12.69 -9.93 2.64
N ASN A 244 11.76 -9.06 3.07
CA ASN A 244 11.65 -8.68 4.47
C ASN A 244 11.14 -9.82 5.35
N ILE A 245 10.17 -10.59 4.87
CA ILE A 245 9.69 -11.78 5.59
C ILE A 245 10.80 -12.83 5.67
N ARG A 246 11.55 -13.06 4.59
CA ARG A 246 12.73 -13.94 4.55
C ARG A 246 13.76 -13.56 5.61
N LYS A 247 14.06 -12.27 5.79
CA LYS A 247 14.98 -11.78 6.85
C LYS A 247 14.49 -12.09 8.26
N GLN A 248 13.17 -12.11 8.50
CA GLN A 248 12.59 -12.35 9.82
C GLN A 248 12.45 -13.83 10.17
N ILE A 249 12.29 -14.71 9.17
CA ILE A 249 12.21 -16.18 9.36
C ILE A 249 13.57 -16.88 9.20
N ALA A 250 14.57 -16.21 8.63
CA ALA A 250 15.90 -16.79 8.45
C ALA A 250 16.51 -17.16 9.81
N PRO A 251 17.03 -18.40 9.98
CA PRO A 251 17.84 -18.74 11.13
C PRO A 251 18.96 -17.71 11.27
N LYS A 252 19.21 -17.19 12.49
CA LYS A 252 20.20 -16.11 12.73
C LYS A 252 21.56 -16.36 12.06
N TRP A 253 21.97 -17.62 11.91
CA TRP A 253 23.22 -17.99 11.22
C TRP A 253 23.22 -17.66 9.72
N ARG A 254 22.08 -17.73 9.01
CA ARG A 254 21.99 -17.36 7.58
C ARG A 254 22.18 -15.87 7.33
N LEU A 255 21.86 -15.01 8.30
CA LEU A 255 22.11 -13.57 8.24
C LEU A 255 23.59 -13.22 8.49
N ILE A 256 24.31 -14.08 9.22
CA ILE A 256 25.71 -13.88 9.60
C ILE A 256 26.67 -14.53 8.59
N LEU A 257 26.21 -15.56 7.86
CA LEU A 257 27.03 -16.35 6.94
C LEU A 257 27.69 -15.51 5.82
N PRO A 258 27.02 -14.55 5.17
CA PRO A 258 27.67 -13.73 4.14
C PRO A 258 28.85 -12.91 4.69
N HIS A 259 28.67 -12.28 5.85
CA HIS A 259 29.74 -11.52 6.52
C HIS A 259 30.89 -12.40 7.01
N LEU A 260 30.59 -13.62 7.45
CA LEU A 260 31.63 -14.59 7.79
C LEU A 260 32.41 -15.01 6.54
N LEU A 261 31.74 -15.33 5.44
CA LEU A 261 32.39 -15.74 4.19
C LEU A 261 33.24 -14.62 3.57
N GLU A 262 32.79 -13.37 3.63
CA GLU A 262 33.59 -12.19 3.23
C GLU A 262 34.85 -12.06 4.10
N SER A 263 34.76 -12.28 5.41
CA SER A 263 35.93 -12.22 6.31
C SER A 263 36.94 -13.36 6.17
N PHE A 264 36.61 -14.43 5.43
CA PHE A 264 37.52 -15.53 5.07
C PHE A 264 38.13 -15.36 3.67
N SER A 265 37.80 -14.27 2.97
CA SER A 265 38.26 -13.98 1.61
C SER A 265 39.47 -13.02 1.57
N GLU A 266 39.89 -12.49 2.73
CA GLU A 266 41.14 -11.73 2.95
C GLU A 266 42.24 -12.65 3.52
#